data_AF-A0A809Z7W1-F1
#
_entry.id   AF-A0A809Z7W1-F1
#
_cell.length_a   1.000
_cell.length_b   1.000
_cell.length_c   1.000
_cell.angle_alpha   90.00
_cell.angle_beta   90.00
_cell.angle_gamma   90.00
#
_symmetry.space_group_name_H-M   'P 1'
#
loop_
_entity.id
_entity.type
_entity.pdbx_description
1 polymer ?
#
loop_
_entity_poly.entity_id
_entity_poly.type
_entity_poly.pdbx_seq_one_letter_code
_entity_poly.pdbx_strand_id
1 'polypeptide(L)'
;MGPQFFANLLTARAYSVAHLLSQVGHLQWGVLAAIFWGAWAWCDRGSDAARFTALHAAIGLFSSLAQWVGDGVFGNAEFDLTIALGIGAAFARVEASPVAAAISTNPARVEMVTLLALRLVASGRQESAWVMFNPEFRAHYKVAADSMAAVAVSVSMIPGAVYCKQHNLVCRAAGKTFVVDDFKTDQLLATGRATQADIAAMLDARGITVIGGPGTVGCDRSPAPTLRSGLRSSSLPVSGMASCFLIVIGAVMELQ
;
A
#
# COMPACT_ATOMS: atom_id res chain seq x y z
N MET A 1 -7.08 -21.72 -13.52
CA MET A 1 -8.07 -20.89 -12.79
C MET A 1 -9.31 -21.74 -12.54
N GLY A 2 -9.78 -21.84 -11.30
CA GLY A 2 -10.95 -22.67 -10.96
C GLY A 2 -12.28 -21.93 -11.12
N PRO A 3 -13.43 -22.63 -11.11
CA PRO A 3 -14.76 -22.03 -11.28
C PRO A 3 -15.12 -20.97 -10.21
N GLN A 4 -14.47 -21.00 -9.05
CA GLN A 4 -14.66 -20.01 -7.98
C GLN A 4 -14.05 -18.64 -8.28
N PHE A 5 -13.14 -18.55 -9.25
CA PHE A 5 -12.45 -17.30 -9.58
C PHE A 5 -13.44 -16.20 -9.98
N PHE A 6 -14.34 -16.48 -10.93
CA PHE A 6 -15.32 -15.49 -11.39
C PHE A 6 -16.36 -15.17 -10.32
N ALA A 7 -16.76 -16.15 -9.50
CA ALA A 7 -17.67 -15.91 -8.38
C ALA A 7 -17.05 -14.96 -7.34
N ASN A 8 -15.73 -15.04 -7.12
CA ASN A 8 -15.02 -14.13 -6.22
C ASN A 8 -14.78 -12.76 -6.88
N LEU A 9 -14.44 -12.75 -8.17
CA LEU A 9 -14.26 -11.51 -8.94
C LEU A 9 -15.54 -10.67 -9.00
N LEU A 10 -16.70 -11.33 -9.13
CA LEU A 10 -18.03 -10.71 -9.21
C LEU A 10 -18.74 -10.62 -7.85
N THR A 11 -18.04 -10.88 -6.74
CA THR A 11 -18.64 -10.72 -5.40
C THR A 11 -19.03 -9.26 -5.19
N ALA A 12 -20.28 -9.03 -4.78
CA ALA A 12 -20.77 -7.69 -4.48
C ALA A 12 -19.93 -7.07 -3.35
N ARG A 13 -19.50 -5.83 -3.55
CA ARG A 13 -18.66 -5.10 -2.60
C ARG A 13 -19.49 -4.12 -1.78
N ALA A 14 -19.06 -3.91 -0.55
CA ALA A 14 -19.47 -2.75 0.22
C ALA A 14 -18.82 -1.49 -0.36
N TYR A 15 -19.61 -0.43 -0.45
CA TYR A 15 -19.17 0.87 -0.96
C TYR A 15 -19.38 1.92 0.11
N SER A 16 -18.37 2.75 0.38
CA SER A 16 -18.44 3.79 1.40
C SER A 16 -17.55 4.98 1.06
N VAL A 17 -18.09 6.20 1.22
CA VAL A 17 -17.29 7.44 1.13
C VAL A 17 -16.28 7.53 2.27
N ALA A 18 -16.53 6.88 3.41
CA ALA A 18 -15.56 6.84 4.50
C ALA A 18 -14.27 6.11 4.09
N HIS A 19 -14.36 5.09 3.21
CA HIS A 19 -13.19 4.42 2.65
C HIS A 19 -12.40 5.37 1.75
N LEU A 20 -13.07 6.11 0.88
CA LEU A 20 -12.43 7.15 0.08
C LEU A 20 -11.64 8.13 0.96
N LEU A 21 -12.29 8.69 1.99
CA LEU A 21 -11.67 9.67 2.88
C LEU A 21 -10.47 9.10 3.65
N SER A 22 -10.54 7.84 4.09
CA SER A 22 -9.40 7.19 4.77
C SER A 22 -8.22 6.94 3.82
N GLN A 23 -8.49 6.77 2.52
CA GLN A 23 -7.45 6.56 1.51
C GLN A 23 -6.87 7.86 0.92
N VAL A 24 -7.54 9.02 0.99
CA VAL A 24 -7.02 10.28 0.41
C VAL A 24 -5.60 10.61 0.90
N GLY A 25 -5.28 10.28 2.15
CA GLY A 25 -3.94 10.45 2.70
C GLY A 25 -2.85 9.69 1.94
N HIS A 26 -3.18 8.64 1.19
CA HIS A 26 -2.23 7.92 0.34
C HIS A 26 -1.76 8.75 -0.87
N LEU A 27 -2.52 9.74 -1.34
CA LEU A 27 -2.06 10.60 -2.45
C LEU A 27 -0.74 11.32 -2.14
N GLN A 28 -0.40 11.51 -0.86
CA GLN A 28 0.89 12.07 -0.44
C GLN A 28 2.10 11.25 -0.94
N TRP A 29 1.91 9.97 -1.27
CA TRP A 29 2.96 9.13 -1.85
C TRP A 29 3.30 9.55 -3.28
N GLY A 30 2.33 10.08 -4.02
CA GLY A 30 2.50 10.57 -5.40
C GLY A 30 2.80 12.07 -5.53
N VAL A 31 2.72 12.86 -4.44
CA VAL A 31 2.83 14.34 -4.51
C VAL A 31 4.12 14.80 -5.17
N LEU A 32 5.28 14.25 -4.80
CA LEU A 32 6.56 14.67 -5.39
C LEU A 32 6.63 14.39 -6.90
N ALA A 33 6.13 13.22 -7.32
CA ALA A 33 6.01 12.87 -8.73
C ALA A 33 5.06 13.84 -9.46
N ALA A 34 3.92 14.16 -8.85
CA ALA A 34 2.96 15.11 -9.39
C ALA A 34 3.52 16.54 -9.51
N ILE A 35 4.40 16.96 -8.59
CA ILE A 35 5.09 18.25 -8.67
C ILE A 35 6.05 18.27 -9.87
N PHE A 36 6.93 17.27 -10.01
CA PHE A 36 7.87 17.22 -11.14
C PHE A 36 7.14 17.13 -12.49
N TRP A 37 6.15 16.24 -12.55
CA TRP A 37 5.30 16.09 -13.71
C TRP A 37 4.56 17.39 -14.04
N GLY A 38 3.88 17.99 -13.07
CA GLY A 38 3.08 19.20 -13.26
C GLY A 38 3.91 20.40 -13.67
N ALA A 39 5.10 20.58 -13.08
CA ALA A 39 6.04 21.64 -13.47
C ALA A 39 6.48 21.49 -14.94
N TRP A 40 6.87 20.28 -15.36
CA TRP A 40 7.22 20.01 -16.75
C TRP A 40 6.01 20.17 -17.69
N ALA A 41 4.89 19.51 -17.40
CA ALA A 41 3.70 19.50 -18.24
C ALA A 41 3.11 20.89 -18.40
N TRP A 42 3.27 21.78 -17.41
CA TRP A 42 2.86 23.17 -17.51
C TRP A 42 3.74 23.97 -18.48
N CYS A 43 5.06 23.82 -18.38
CA CYS A 43 6.02 24.52 -19.23
C CYS A 43 5.97 24.04 -20.68
N ASP A 44 5.70 22.76 -20.90
CA ASP A 44 5.61 22.11 -22.22
C ASP A 44 4.17 21.72 -22.59
N ARG A 45 3.18 22.48 -22.11
CA ARG A 45 1.73 22.18 -22.25
C ARG A 45 1.23 22.09 -23.69
N GLY A 46 1.98 22.64 -24.63
CA GLY A 46 1.68 22.57 -26.06
C GLY A 46 2.04 21.23 -26.69
N SER A 47 2.92 20.44 -26.06
CA SER A 47 3.36 19.15 -26.59
C SER A 47 2.27 18.07 -26.47
N ASP A 48 2.24 17.15 -27.43
CA ASP A 48 1.34 16.00 -27.37
C ASP A 48 1.62 15.10 -26.15
N ALA A 49 2.87 15.03 -25.72
CA ALA A 49 3.27 14.27 -24.53
C ALA A 49 2.67 14.87 -23.24
N ALA A 50 2.73 16.20 -23.06
CA ALA A 50 2.11 16.85 -21.90
C ALA A 50 0.59 16.69 -21.92
N ARG A 51 -0.05 16.84 -23.09
CA ARG A 51 -1.51 16.66 -23.24
C ARG A 51 -1.96 15.23 -22.96
N PHE A 52 -1.23 14.24 -23.49
CA PHE A 52 -1.50 12.82 -23.25
C PHE A 52 -1.35 12.47 -21.77
N THR A 53 -0.23 12.85 -21.15
CA THR A 53 0.00 12.55 -19.72
C THR A 53 -0.96 13.29 -18.81
N ALA A 54 -1.40 14.50 -19.14
CA ALA A 54 -2.46 15.20 -18.40
C ALA A 54 -3.81 14.49 -18.48
N LEU A 55 -4.21 14.04 -19.67
CA LEU A 55 -5.44 13.25 -19.82
C LEU A 55 -5.33 11.92 -19.06
N HIS A 56 -4.20 11.23 -19.19
CA HIS A 56 -3.95 9.96 -18.52
C HIS A 56 -3.93 10.13 -16.99
N ALA A 57 -3.31 11.20 -16.47
CA ALA A 57 -3.29 11.49 -15.03
C ALA A 57 -4.68 11.82 -14.51
N ALA A 58 -5.49 12.57 -15.27
CA ALA A 58 -6.87 12.86 -14.90
C ALA A 58 -7.72 11.58 -14.85
N ILE A 59 -7.61 10.70 -15.85
CA ILE A 59 -8.29 9.40 -15.88
C ILE A 59 -7.81 8.51 -14.74
N GLY A 60 -6.49 8.43 -14.53
CA GLY A 60 -5.88 7.64 -13.46
C GLY A 60 -6.33 8.11 -12.07
N LEU A 61 -6.36 9.42 -11.83
CA LEU A 61 -6.87 9.99 -10.58
C LEU A 61 -8.35 9.68 -10.39
N PHE A 62 -9.18 9.92 -11.42
CA PHE A 62 -10.61 9.61 -11.35
C PHE A 62 -10.85 8.12 -11.08
N SER A 63 -10.14 7.24 -11.79
CA SER A 63 -10.17 5.78 -11.60
C SER A 63 -9.78 5.41 -10.17
N SER A 64 -8.71 6.00 -9.63
CA SER A 64 -8.23 5.76 -8.27
C SER A 64 -9.30 6.14 -7.24
N LEU A 65 -9.85 7.35 -7.35
CA LEU A 65 -10.88 7.86 -6.44
C LEU A 65 -12.16 7.03 -6.51
N ALA A 66 -12.59 6.64 -7.72
CA ALA A 66 -13.77 5.80 -7.90
C ALA A 66 -13.58 4.41 -7.28
N GLN A 67 -12.40 3.81 -7.46
CA GLN A 67 -12.06 2.50 -6.90
C GLN A 67 -11.99 2.51 -5.37
N TRP A 68 -11.50 3.58 -4.75
CA TRP A 68 -11.42 3.71 -3.28
C TRP A 68 -12.75 3.77 -2.55
N VAL A 69 -13.86 4.01 -3.26
CA VAL A 69 -15.19 3.86 -2.67
C VAL A 69 -15.46 2.39 -2.33
N GLY A 70 -14.88 1.44 -3.09
CA GLY A 70 -15.06 0.00 -2.88
C GLY A 70 -14.15 -0.55 -1.79
N ASP A 71 -14.70 -1.39 -0.92
CA ASP A 71 -13.93 -2.07 0.11
C ASP A 71 -12.87 -3.04 -0.47
N GLY A 72 -11.77 -3.18 0.26
CA GLY A 72 -10.59 -3.98 -0.14
C GLY A 72 -9.75 -3.40 -1.28
N VAL A 73 -10.07 -2.19 -1.76
CA VAL A 73 -9.27 -1.47 -2.77
C VAL A 73 -8.41 -0.41 -2.08
N PHE A 74 -7.13 -0.72 -1.89
CA PHE A 74 -6.16 0.14 -1.21
C PHE A 74 -5.18 0.77 -2.21
N GLY A 75 -3.88 0.76 -1.89
CA GLY A 75 -2.84 1.42 -2.68
C GLY A 75 -2.71 0.94 -4.14
N ASN A 76 -3.30 -0.21 -4.51
CA ASN A 76 -3.28 -0.68 -5.89
C ASN A 76 -4.10 0.22 -6.84
N ALA A 77 -5.07 0.98 -6.31
CA ALA A 77 -5.88 1.88 -7.12
C ALA A 77 -5.03 3.00 -7.75
N GLU A 78 -3.94 3.39 -7.08
CA GLU A 78 -3.07 4.51 -7.47
C GLU A 78 -2.07 4.15 -8.58
N PHE A 79 -1.99 2.88 -9.00
CA PHE A 79 -0.98 2.46 -9.96
C PHE A 79 -1.13 3.16 -11.30
N ASP A 80 -2.35 3.28 -11.81
CA ASP A 80 -2.61 3.97 -13.08
C ASP A 80 -2.20 5.44 -12.99
N LEU A 81 -2.53 6.11 -11.88
CA LEU A 81 -2.10 7.48 -11.62
C LEU A 81 -0.57 7.58 -11.56
N THR A 82 0.09 6.66 -10.85
CA THR A 82 1.56 6.66 -10.72
C THR A 82 2.26 6.47 -12.07
N ILE A 83 1.74 5.58 -12.91
CA ILE A 83 2.24 5.38 -14.27
C ILE A 83 2.00 6.65 -15.11
N ALA A 84 0.82 7.26 -14.99
CA ALA A 84 0.45 8.44 -15.75
C ALA A 84 1.27 9.69 -15.39
N LEU A 85 1.67 9.84 -14.11
CA LEU A 85 2.57 10.90 -13.67
C LEU A 85 3.95 10.83 -14.34
N GLY A 86 4.30 9.70 -15.00
CA GLY A 86 5.28 9.71 -16.08
C GLY A 86 6.63 10.31 -15.70
N ILE A 87 7.14 9.99 -14.51
CA ILE A 87 8.39 10.58 -13.96
C ILE A 87 9.54 10.49 -14.96
N GLY A 88 9.62 9.41 -15.75
CA GLY A 88 10.60 9.26 -16.82
C GLY A 88 10.47 10.29 -17.94
N ALA A 89 9.25 10.69 -18.31
CA ALA A 89 9.01 11.75 -19.29
C ALA A 89 9.40 13.13 -18.73
N ALA A 90 9.04 13.42 -17.47
CA ALA A 90 9.45 14.64 -16.79
C ALA A 90 10.99 14.73 -16.67
N PHE A 91 11.66 13.63 -16.33
CA PHE A 91 13.11 13.56 -16.24
C PHE A 91 13.79 13.74 -17.61
N ALA A 92 13.28 13.08 -18.65
CA ALA A 92 13.81 13.18 -20.01
C ALA A 92 13.66 14.59 -20.62
N ARG A 93 12.69 15.37 -20.14
CA ARG A 93 12.38 16.72 -20.62
C ARG A 93 12.74 17.83 -19.63
N VAL A 94 13.52 17.51 -18.60
CA VAL A 94 13.90 18.46 -17.54
C VAL A 94 14.59 19.72 -18.09
N GLU A 95 15.27 19.65 -19.22
CA GLU A 95 15.87 20.80 -19.92
C GLU A 95 14.85 21.88 -20.34
N ALA A 96 13.58 21.52 -20.52
CA ALA A 96 12.50 22.47 -20.81
C ALA A 96 11.95 23.15 -19.55
N SER A 97 12.44 22.78 -18.36
CA SER A 97 11.97 23.33 -17.09
C SER A 97 12.67 24.64 -16.71
N PRO A 98 12.00 25.54 -15.97
CA PRO A 98 12.61 26.75 -15.42
C PRO A 98 13.77 26.45 -14.47
N VAL A 99 13.74 25.29 -13.80
CA VAL A 99 14.82 24.85 -12.91
C VAL A 99 16.09 24.60 -13.71
N ALA A 100 16.01 23.87 -14.83
CA ALA A 100 17.18 23.67 -15.70
C ALA A 100 17.70 24.99 -16.30
N ALA A 101 16.83 25.97 -16.56
CA ALA A 101 17.28 27.31 -16.96
C ALA A 101 18.06 28.05 -15.86
N ALA A 102 17.72 27.81 -14.58
CA ALA A 102 18.35 28.46 -13.44
C ALA A 102 19.67 27.78 -12.99
N ILE A 103 19.71 26.45 -12.97
CA ILE A 103 20.84 25.68 -12.41
C ILE A 103 21.54 24.77 -13.42
N SER A 104 21.23 24.90 -14.71
CA SER A 104 21.62 23.98 -15.80
C SER A 104 20.98 22.58 -15.71
N THR A 105 20.97 21.86 -16.84
CA THR A 105 20.25 20.59 -16.98
C THR A 105 20.80 19.47 -16.07
N ASN A 106 22.12 19.35 -15.94
CA ASN A 106 22.72 18.25 -15.16
C ASN A 106 22.41 18.37 -13.65
N PRO A 107 22.63 19.52 -12.99
CA PRO A 107 22.22 19.72 -11.60
C PRO A 107 20.71 19.55 -11.39
N ALA A 108 19.86 19.99 -12.32
CA ALA A 108 18.41 19.76 -12.22
C ALA A 108 18.04 18.27 -12.23
N ARG A 109 18.72 17.45 -13.05
CA ARG A 109 18.56 15.98 -13.04
C ARG A 109 19.02 15.38 -11.71
N VAL A 110 20.18 15.80 -11.22
CA VAL A 110 20.73 15.32 -9.93
C VAL A 110 19.78 15.67 -8.78
N GLU A 111 19.27 16.90 -8.75
CA GLU A 111 18.33 17.35 -7.72
C GLU A 111 17.03 16.53 -7.74
N MET A 112 16.45 16.33 -8.92
CA MET A 112 15.25 15.50 -9.08
C MET A 112 15.46 14.07 -8.56
N VAL A 113 16.58 13.43 -8.92
CA VAL A 113 16.93 12.08 -8.44
C VAL A 113 17.16 12.09 -6.93
N THR A 114 17.83 13.13 -6.40
CA THR A 114 18.11 13.28 -4.97
C THR A 114 16.83 13.39 -4.17
N LEU A 115 15.88 14.22 -4.61
CA LEU A 115 14.58 14.37 -3.97
C LEU A 115 13.75 13.07 -4.01
N LEU A 116 13.77 12.34 -5.15
CA LEU A 116 13.12 11.03 -5.24
C LEU A 116 13.77 10.00 -4.31
N ALA A 117 15.09 9.98 -4.21
CA ALA A 117 15.83 9.09 -3.32
C ALA A 117 15.55 9.42 -1.84
N LEU A 118 15.56 10.71 -1.47
CA LEU A 118 15.20 11.17 -0.13
C LEU A 118 13.76 10.78 0.22
N ARG A 119 12.82 10.94 -0.73
CA ARG A 119 11.43 10.54 -0.55
C ARG A 119 11.28 9.04 -0.35
N LEU A 120 12.03 8.24 -1.11
CA LEU A 120 12.06 6.77 -0.98
C LEU A 120 12.57 6.38 0.42
N VAL A 121 13.65 7.00 0.89
CA VAL A 121 14.18 6.78 2.24
C VAL A 121 13.15 7.20 3.30
N ALA A 122 12.51 8.36 3.15
CA ALA A 122 11.49 8.85 4.07
C ALA A 122 10.18 8.02 4.05
N SER A 123 10.01 7.10 3.10
CA SER A 123 8.71 6.44 2.90
C SER A 123 8.34 5.40 3.95
N GLY A 124 9.27 4.99 4.81
CA GLY A 124 9.06 3.96 5.84
C GLY A 124 8.86 2.54 5.29
N ARG A 125 8.58 2.37 3.98
CA ARG A 125 8.41 1.09 3.28
C ARG A 125 9.75 0.52 2.84
N GLN A 126 10.63 0.35 3.81
CA GLN A 126 12.01 -0.10 3.61
C GLN A 126 12.17 -1.60 3.85
N GLU A 127 11.09 -2.39 3.83
CA GLU A 127 11.14 -3.81 4.18
C GLU A 127 12.17 -4.55 3.33
N SER A 128 12.25 -4.27 2.02
CA SER A 128 13.27 -4.84 1.13
C SER A 128 14.70 -4.48 1.56
N ALA A 129 14.93 -3.23 2.00
CA ALA A 129 16.23 -2.80 2.50
C ALA A 129 16.53 -3.45 3.86
N TRP A 130 15.54 -3.58 4.74
CA TRP A 130 15.70 -4.25 6.03
C TRP A 130 15.99 -5.74 5.88
N VAL A 131 15.37 -6.42 4.92
CA VAL A 131 15.73 -7.81 4.57
C VAL A 131 17.21 -7.91 4.22
N MET A 132 17.75 -6.98 3.42
CA MET A 132 19.15 -7.01 2.99
C MET A 132 20.12 -6.58 4.10
N PHE A 133 19.82 -5.54 4.85
CA PHE A 133 20.79 -4.86 5.71
C PHE A 133 20.56 -5.00 7.21
N ASN A 134 19.35 -5.38 7.66
CA ASN A 134 19.02 -5.49 9.08
C ASN A 134 19.00 -6.97 9.55
N PRO A 135 20.00 -7.44 10.32
CA PRO A 135 20.05 -8.82 10.81
C PRO A 135 18.95 -9.15 11.81
N GLU A 136 18.53 -8.20 12.64
CA GLU A 136 17.44 -8.38 13.61
C GLU A 136 16.10 -8.58 12.89
N PHE A 137 15.84 -7.77 11.84
CA PHE A 137 14.65 -7.95 11.00
C PHE A 137 14.62 -9.34 10.36
N ARG A 138 15.75 -9.83 9.83
CA ARG A 138 15.85 -11.20 9.30
C ARG A 138 15.61 -12.26 10.36
N ALA A 139 16.14 -12.06 11.58
CA ALA A 139 15.92 -12.99 12.69
C ALA A 139 14.44 -13.07 13.06
N HIS A 140 13.75 -11.93 13.16
CA HIS A 140 12.30 -11.89 13.40
C HIS A 140 11.51 -12.56 12.29
N TYR A 141 11.84 -12.30 11.03
CA TYR A 141 11.20 -12.94 9.90
C TYR A 141 11.38 -14.46 9.94
N LYS A 142 12.59 -14.94 10.26
CA LYS A 142 12.86 -16.37 10.42
C LYS A 142 12.01 -16.98 11.54
N VAL A 143 11.94 -16.36 12.72
CA VAL A 143 11.11 -16.85 13.83
C VAL A 143 9.64 -16.93 13.44
N ALA A 144 9.11 -15.92 12.74
CA ALA A 144 7.73 -15.93 12.26
C ALA A 144 7.49 -17.04 11.23
N ALA A 145 8.42 -17.24 10.29
CA ALA A 145 8.35 -18.30 9.29
C ALA A 145 8.41 -19.70 9.93
N ASP A 146 9.31 -19.91 10.90
CA ASP A 146 9.45 -21.17 11.63
C ASP A 146 8.18 -21.47 12.46
N SER A 147 7.61 -20.45 13.12
CA SER A 147 6.33 -20.56 13.85
C SER A 147 5.17 -20.92 12.91
N MET A 148 5.06 -20.26 11.76
CA MET A 148 4.06 -20.58 10.74
C MET A 148 4.21 -22.03 10.25
N ALA A 149 5.44 -22.48 10.00
CA ALA A 149 5.72 -23.84 9.56
C ALA A 149 5.32 -24.88 10.62
N ALA A 150 5.60 -24.61 11.90
CA ALA A 150 5.20 -25.49 12.99
C ALA A 150 3.67 -25.62 13.09
N VAL A 151 2.93 -24.52 13.00
CA VAL A 151 1.45 -24.55 12.99
C VAL A 151 0.93 -25.29 11.76
N ALA A 152 1.55 -25.09 10.60
CA ALA A 152 1.16 -25.77 9.36
C ALA A 152 1.28 -27.30 9.45
N VAL A 153 2.25 -27.84 10.20
CA VAL A 153 2.36 -29.29 10.45
C VAL A 153 1.10 -29.80 11.16
N SER A 154 0.67 -29.15 12.23
CA SER A 154 -0.54 -29.53 12.97
C SER A 154 -1.80 -29.42 12.08
N VAL A 155 -1.91 -28.35 11.30
CA VAL A 155 -3.03 -28.16 10.36
C VAL A 155 -3.05 -29.23 9.27
N SER A 156 -1.87 -29.71 8.83
CA SER A 156 -1.77 -30.75 7.80
C SER A 156 -2.47 -32.04 8.21
N MET A 157 -2.44 -32.37 9.51
CA MET A 157 -3.03 -33.58 10.07
C MET A 157 -4.56 -33.55 10.17
N ILE A 158 -5.19 -32.37 10.06
CA ILE A 158 -6.65 -32.24 10.14
C ILE A 158 -7.26 -32.79 8.85
N PRO A 159 -8.11 -33.83 8.89
CA PRO A 159 -8.68 -34.40 7.68
C PRO A 159 -9.65 -33.41 7.02
N GLY A 160 -9.69 -33.42 5.68
CA GLY A 160 -10.64 -32.63 4.90
C GLY A 160 -10.24 -31.17 4.68
N ALA A 161 -11.27 -30.35 4.38
CA ALA A 161 -11.11 -28.94 4.05
C ALA A 161 -10.97 -28.10 5.33
N VAL A 162 -9.99 -27.21 5.34
CA VAL A 162 -9.68 -26.36 6.49
C VAL A 162 -9.69 -24.89 6.07
N TYR A 163 -10.28 -24.06 6.91
CA TYR A 163 -10.27 -22.61 6.80
C TYR A 163 -9.44 -22.01 7.93
N CYS A 164 -8.24 -21.52 7.60
CA CYS A 164 -7.36 -20.80 8.52
C CYS A 164 -7.76 -19.32 8.51
N LYS A 165 -8.71 -18.94 9.36
CA LYS A 165 -9.29 -17.60 9.39
C LYS A 165 -8.20 -16.53 9.52
N GLN A 166 -8.11 -15.61 8.56
CA GLN A 166 -7.07 -14.55 8.48
C GLN A 166 -5.62 -15.05 8.35
N HIS A 167 -5.40 -16.36 8.25
CA HIS A 167 -4.08 -17.00 8.18
C HIS A 167 -3.98 -17.98 7.01
N ASN A 168 -4.48 -17.56 5.84
CA ASN A 168 -4.49 -18.32 4.59
C ASN A 168 -3.13 -18.92 4.20
N LEU A 169 -2.01 -18.27 4.56
CA LEU A 169 -0.66 -18.80 4.34
C LEU A 169 -0.36 -20.08 5.13
N VAL A 170 -0.93 -20.23 6.34
CA VAL A 170 -0.79 -21.46 7.15
C VAL A 170 -1.46 -22.63 6.44
N CYS A 171 -2.71 -22.46 5.99
CA CYS A 171 -3.44 -23.50 5.25
C CYS A 171 -2.72 -23.88 3.96
N ARG A 172 -2.16 -22.90 3.24
CA ARG A 172 -1.33 -23.14 2.05
C ARG A 172 -0.08 -23.97 2.38
N ALA A 173 0.66 -23.58 3.41
CA ALA A 173 1.86 -24.29 3.85
C ALA A 173 1.54 -25.71 4.34
N ALA A 174 0.35 -25.94 4.90
CA ALA A 174 -0.17 -27.24 5.33
C ALA A 174 -0.68 -28.12 4.16
N GLY A 175 -0.56 -27.66 2.92
CA GLY A 175 -1.04 -28.39 1.73
C GLY A 175 -2.57 -28.42 1.58
N LYS A 176 -3.30 -27.57 2.32
CA LYS A 176 -4.77 -27.49 2.23
C LYS A 176 -5.18 -26.64 1.03
N THR A 177 -6.31 -26.98 0.42
CA THR A 177 -6.92 -26.21 -0.66
C THR A 177 -7.58 -24.94 -0.13
N PHE A 178 -7.48 -23.83 -0.86
CA PHE A 178 -8.22 -22.61 -0.56
C PHE A 178 -9.71 -22.78 -0.85
N VAL A 179 -10.49 -23.10 0.19
CA VAL A 179 -11.94 -23.33 0.09
C VAL A 179 -12.78 -22.14 0.52
N VAL A 180 -12.21 -21.23 1.32
CA VAL A 180 -12.85 -20.02 1.83
C VAL A 180 -11.97 -18.83 1.46
N ASP A 181 -12.62 -17.76 1.03
CA ASP A 181 -12.00 -16.48 0.71
C ASP A 181 -12.46 -15.47 1.77
N ASP A 182 -11.53 -15.04 2.63
CA ASP A 182 -11.79 -14.10 3.73
C ASP A 182 -12.48 -12.82 3.22
N PHE A 183 -12.02 -12.31 2.07
CA PHE A 183 -12.57 -11.08 1.50
C PHE A 183 -14.04 -11.29 1.14
N LYS A 184 -14.38 -12.41 0.49
CA LYS A 184 -15.76 -12.71 0.13
C LYS A 184 -16.66 -12.88 1.34
N THR A 185 -16.19 -13.58 2.38
CA THR A 185 -16.97 -13.73 3.62
C THR A 185 -17.20 -12.39 4.30
N ASP A 186 -16.18 -11.52 4.34
CA ASP A 186 -16.29 -10.18 4.92
C ASP A 186 -17.23 -9.30 4.11
N GLN A 187 -17.20 -9.36 2.77
CA GLN A 187 -18.14 -8.64 1.91
C GLN A 187 -19.60 -9.10 2.09
N LEU A 188 -19.83 -10.41 2.25
CA LEU A 188 -21.19 -10.94 2.50
C LEU A 188 -21.75 -10.40 3.82
N LEU A 189 -20.92 -10.33 4.86
CA LEU A 189 -21.29 -9.75 6.15
C LEU A 189 -21.52 -8.23 6.04
N ALA A 190 -20.59 -7.51 5.42
CA ALA A 190 -20.64 -6.06 5.29
C ALA A 190 -21.83 -5.56 4.46
N THR A 191 -22.24 -6.34 3.45
CA THR A 191 -23.40 -6.03 2.60
C THR A 191 -24.73 -6.57 3.16
N GLY A 192 -24.70 -7.27 4.31
CA GLY A 192 -25.88 -7.88 4.91
C GLY A 192 -26.46 -9.06 4.11
N ARG A 193 -25.70 -9.61 3.15
CA ARG A 193 -26.10 -10.77 2.34
C ARG A 193 -25.99 -12.10 3.08
N ALA A 194 -25.24 -12.11 4.18
CA ALA A 194 -25.18 -13.22 5.12
C ALA A 194 -24.94 -12.67 6.53
N THR A 195 -25.46 -13.38 7.54
CA THR A 195 -25.08 -13.17 8.95
C THR A 195 -23.90 -14.06 9.32
N GLN A 196 -23.28 -13.81 10.48
CA GLN A 196 -22.23 -14.70 10.99
C GLN A 196 -22.73 -16.14 11.20
N ALA A 197 -24.00 -16.29 11.60
CA ALA A 197 -24.63 -17.60 11.75
C ALA A 197 -24.79 -18.30 10.39
N ASP A 198 -25.15 -17.56 9.34
CA ASP A 198 -25.25 -18.13 7.99
C ASP A 198 -23.88 -18.58 7.46
N ILE A 199 -22.83 -17.79 7.69
CA ILE A 199 -21.46 -18.19 7.32
C ILE A 199 -21.05 -19.46 8.07
N ALA A 200 -21.25 -19.51 9.40
CA ALA A 200 -20.94 -20.69 10.20
C ALA A 200 -21.71 -21.92 9.71
N ALA A 201 -23.02 -21.80 9.50
CA ALA A 201 -23.86 -22.87 8.97
C ALA A 201 -23.41 -23.35 7.58
N MET A 202 -22.97 -22.44 6.70
CA MET A 202 -22.42 -22.82 5.39
C MET A 202 -21.08 -23.57 5.48
N LEU A 203 -20.21 -23.20 6.42
CA LEU A 203 -18.95 -23.90 6.66
C LEU A 203 -19.20 -25.29 7.25
N ASP A 204 -20.09 -25.39 8.23
CA ASP A 204 -20.50 -26.64 8.87
C ASP A 204 -21.16 -27.59 7.86
N ALA A 205 -22.09 -27.09 7.05
CA ALA A 205 -22.77 -27.89 6.01
C ALA A 205 -21.81 -28.43 4.94
N ARG A 206 -20.64 -27.78 4.76
CA ARG A 206 -19.59 -28.22 3.84
C ARG A 206 -18.48 -29.03 4.53
N GLY A 207 -18.60 -29.29 5.83
CA GLY A 207 -17.59 -29.99 6.62
C GLY A 207 -16.25 -29.27 6.66
N ILE A 208 -16.24 -27.93 6.58
CA ILE A 208 -15.02 -27.13 6.60
C ILE A 208 -14.64 -26.87 8.06
N THR A 209 -13.49 -27.37 8.49
CA THR A 209 -12.97 -27.09 9.83
C THR A 209 -12.39 -25.69 9.89
N VAL A 210 -12.83 -24.88 10.85
CA VAL A 210 -12.35 -23.50 11.05
C VAL A 210 -11.29 -23.44 12.13
N ILE A 211 -10.16 -22.80 11.83
CA ILE A 211 -9.07 -22.56 12.77
C ILE A 211 -8.90 -21.05 12.93
N GLY A 212 -9.08 -20.55 14.15
CA GLY A 212 -8.78 -19.16 14.51
C GLY A 212 -7.27 -18.93 14.66
N GLY A 213 -6.83 -17.67 14.54
CA GLY A 213 -5.42 -17.30 14.62
C GLY A 213 -4.66 -17.73 15.89
N PRO A 214 -3.32 -17.51 15.91
CA PRO A 214 -2.43 -17.99 16.96
C PRO A 214 -2.85 -17.39 18.31
N GLY A 215 -3.49 -18.23 19.12
CA GLY A 215 -4.24 -17.82 20.31
C GLY A 215 -5.31 -18.84 20.69
N THR A 216 -5.77 -19.68 19.75
CA THR A 216 -6.66 -20.83 20.03
C THR A 216 -5.95 -22.19 20.01
N VAL A 217 -4.65 -22.21 19.68
CA VAL A 217 -3.75 -23.33 19.99
C VAL A 217 -2.72 -22.76 20.96
N GLY A 218 -2.79 -23.18 22.23
CA GLY A 218 -1.98 -22.63 23.31
C GLY A 218 -0.49 -22.73 23.04
N CYS A 219 0.16 -21.58 22.86
CA CYS A 219 1.57 -21.33 23.14
C CYS A 219 1.70 -19.84 23.48
N ASP A 220 2.46 -19.57 24.54
CA ASP A 220 2.57 -18.34 25.32
C ASP A 220 2.72 -17.02 24.55
N ARG A 221 2.16 -15.96 25.13
CA ARG A 221 2.35 -14.58 24.68
C ARG A 221 3.73 -14.08 25.13
N SER A 222 4.61 -13.76 24.18
CA SER A 222 5.65 -12.74 24.41
C SER A 222 5.13 -11.37 23.94
N PRO A 223 5.25 -10.31 24.74
CA PRO A 223 4.81 -8.97 24.33
C PRO A 223 5.74 -8.39 23.28
N ALA A 224 5.17 -7.70 22.28
CA ALA A 224 5.92 -6.90 21.33
C ALA A 224 6.70 -5.78 22.05
N PRO A 225 7.95 -5.49 21.66
CA PRO A 225 8.68 -4.36 22.22
C PRO A 225 8.07 -3.05 21.75
N THR A 226 7.63 -2.23 22.71
CA THR A 226 7.25 -0.83 22.50
C THR A 226 8.52 -0.02 22.27
N LEU A 227 8.80 0.34 21.03
CA LEU A 227 9.80 1.36 20.69
C LEU A 227 9.28 2.74 21.13
N ARG A 228 9.68 3.17 22.33
CA ARG A 228 9.50 4.54 22.82
C ARG A 228 10.41 5.50 22.02
N SER A 229 9.82 6.35 21.20
CA SER A 229 10.50 7.52 20.63
C SER A 229 10.65 8.61 21.70
N GLY A 230 11.85 8.75 22.25
CA GLY A 230 12.24 9.92 23.01
C GLY A 230 12.79 11.00 22.09
N LEU A 231 12.00 12.02 21.78
CA LEU A 231 12.48 13.25 21.13
C LEU A 231 12.20 14.43 22.06
N ARG A 232 13.27 14.94 22.67
CA ARG A 232 13.32 16.21 23.39
C ARG A 232 13.21 17.34 22.38
N SER A 233 12.30 18.28 22.62
CA SER A 233 12.27 19.56 21.90
C SER A 233 13.39 20.47 22.39
N SER A 234 14.15 21.02 21.45
CA SER A 234 14.99 22.20 21.68
C SER A 234 14.67 23.20 20.58
N SER A 235 14.07 24.32 20.98
CA SER A 235 13.73 25.47 20.17
C SER A 235 14.96 26.30 19.84
N LEU A 236 15.09 26.72 18.57
CA LEU A 236 15.89 27.88 18.17
C LEU A 236 15.13 28.70 17.11
N PRO A 237 15.34 30.02 17.04
CA PRO A 237 14.48 30.94 16.29
C PRO A 237 14.95 31.11 14.84
N VAL A 238 14.00 31.27 13.91
CA VAL A 238 14.26 31.58 12.49
C VAL A 238 13.90 33.05 12.24
N SER A 239 14.85 33.81 11.72
CA SER A 239 14.68 35.15 11.19
C SER A 239 14.93 35.14 9.67
N GLY A 240 14.01 35.74 8.91
CA GLY A 240 14.30 36.53 7.71
C GLY A 240 14.53 35.86 6.35
N MET A 241 13.43 35.73 5.58
CA MET A 241 13.28 35.98 4.11
C MET A 241 14.27 35.40 3.07
N ALA A 242 13.78 34.50 2.20
CA ALA A 242 13.64 34.73 0.73
C ALA A 242 12.97 33.55 -0.04
N SER A 243 12.00 33.92 -0.89
CA SER A 243 11.60 33.30 -2.18
C SER A 243 10.97 31.89 -2.27
N CYS A 244 9.63 31.90 -2.31
CA CYS A 244 8.62 31.14 -3.10
C CYS A 244 8.87 29.76 -3.77
N PHE A 245 10.01 29.10 -3.65
CA PHE A 245 10.23 27.74 -4.20
C PHE A 245 10.40 26.67 -3.11
N LEU A 246 10.67 27.08 -1.86
CA LEU A 246 10.86 26.19 -0.71
C LEU A 246 9.59 25.92 0.12
N ILE A 247 8.49 26.64 -0.16
CA ILE A 247 7.25 26.54 0.64
C ILE A 247 6.53 25.19 0.42
N VAL A 248 6.73 24.54 -0.72
CA VAL A 248 6.09 23.25 -1.01
C VAL A 248 6.79 22.07 -0.32
N ILE A 249 8.08 22.19 0.01
CA ILE A 249 8.84 21.10 0.68
C ILE A 249 8.61 21.15 2.21
N GLY A 250 8.48 22.35 2.80
CA GLY A 250 8.24 22.50 4.25
C GLY A 250 6.87 21.98 4.72
N ALA A 251 5.82 22.12 3.90
CA ALA A 251 4.47 21.73 4.29
C ALA A 251 4.21 20.20 4.31
N VAL A 252 5.09 19.40 3.69
CA VAL A 252 4.95 17.93 3.63
C VAL A 252 5.63 17.23 4.82
N MET A 253 6.52 17.92 5.55
CA MET A 253 7.21 17.35 6.71
C MET A 253 6.49 17.56 8.07
N GLU A 254 5.44 18.39 8.13
CA GLU A 254 4.71 18.69 9.38
C GLU A 254 3.49 17.79 9.65
N LEU A 255 3.25 16.75 8.84
CA LEU A 255 2.10 15.84 8.98
C LEU A 255 2.46 14.37 9.29
N GLN A 256 3.61 14.12 9.92
CA GLN A 256 3.97 12.80 10.47
C GLN A 256 4.04 12.80 11.98
#